data_AF-A0A257M9P6-F1
#
_entry.id   AF-A0A257M9P6-F1
#
_cell.length_a   1.000
_cell.length_b   1.000
_cell.length_c   1.000
_cell.angle_alpha   90.00
_cell.angle_beta   90.00
_cell.angle_gamma   90.00
#
_symmetry.space_group_name_H-M   'P 1'
#
loop_
_entity.id
_entity.type
_entity.pdbx_description
1 polymer ?
#
loop_
_entity_poly.entity_id
_entity_poly.type
_entity_poly.pdbx_seq_one_letter_code
_entity_poly.pdbx_strand_id
1 'polypeptide(L)'
;HLVTPTARFLGVQPSDIVDYNLSTDKLTDQDLQALRSELTDPRFATPYWDKQIRLQLDLKKKAEQQAFAGKGLDYVTKTYLPQRLSEMGII
;
A
#
# COMPACT_ATOMS: atom_id res chain seq x y z
N HIS A 1 -2.88 26.42 7.79
CA HIS A 1 -1.73 25.49 7.78
C HIS A 1 -2.22 24.14 8.33
N LEU A 2 -2.62 23.19 7.47
CA LEU A 2 -3.26 21.91 7.85
C LEU A 2 -2.57 20.70 7.20
N VAL A 3 -1.25 20.77 7.00
CA VAL A 3 -0.46 19.71 6.34
C VAL A 3 0.63 19.20 7.26
N THR A 4 0.88 17.88 7.22
CA THR A 4 1.94 17.19 7.97
C THR A 4 2.88 16.53 6.96
N PRO A 5 3.84 17.28 6.36
CA PRO A 5 4.68 16.77 5.27
C PRO A 5 5.64 15.65 5.70
N THR A 6 5.88 15.51 7.01
CA THR A 6 6.71 14.45 7.59
C THR A 6 5.96 13.14 7.81
N ALA A 7 4.64 13.11 7.56
CA ALA A 7 3.86 11.89 7.63
C ALA A 7 4.38 10.86 6.60
N ARG A 8 4.45 9.60 7.03
CA ARG A 8 4.86 8.49 6.17
C ARG A 8 3.70 7.53 6.02
N PHE A 9 3.54 6.97 4.81
CA PHE A 9 2.56 5.94 4.55
C PHE A 9 3.09 4.58 5.01
N LEU A 10 2.39 3.94 5.94
CA LEU A 10 2.75 2.63 6.50
C LEU A 10 2.27 1.47 5.59
N GLY A 11 1.13 1.66 4.94
CA GLY A 11 0.40 0.65 4.20
C GLY A 11 -1.10 0.67 4.52
N VAL A 12 -1.91 -0.21 3.94
CA VAL A 12 -1.56 -1.34 3.05
C VAL A 12 -1.07 -0.83 1.70
N GLN A 13 0.09 -1.29 1.27
CA GLN A 13 0.71 -0.92 0.00
C GLN A 13 0.60 -2.06 -1.03
N PRO A 14 0.75 -1.77 -2.33
CA PRO A 14 0.68 -2.77 -3.39
C PRO A 14 1.56 -4.02 -3.18
N SER A 15 2.79 -3.85 -2.69
CA SER A 15 3.66 -5.01 -2.40
C SER A 15 3.14 -5.90 -1.27
N ASP A 16 2.41 -5.35 -0.29
CA ASP A 16 1.85 -6.13 0.82
C ASP A 16 0.88 -7.22 0.33
N ILE A 17 0.20 -6.97 -0.79
CA ILE A 17 -0.69 -7.94 -1.43
C ILE A 17 0.05 -9.25 -1.73
N VAL A 18 1.26 -9.13 -2.26
CA VAL A 18 2.10 -10.27 -2.64
C VAL A 18 2.81 -10.82 -1.42
N ASP A 19 3.47 -9.96 -0.65
CA ASP A 19 4.33 -10.34 0.48
C ASP A 19 3.56 -11.11 1.56
N TYR A 20 2.30 -10.74 1.80
CA TYR A 20 1.46 -11.35 2.83
C TYR A 20 0.35 -12.24 2.25
N ASN A 21 0.29 -12.42 0.93
CA ASN A 21 -0.74 -13.18 0.22
C ASN A 21 -2.15 -12.80 0.72
N LEU A 22 -2.49 -11.52 0.58
CA LEU A 22 -3.74 -10.94 1.07
C LEU A 22 -4.93 -11.34 0.20
N SER A 23 -6.13 -11.33 0.80
CA SER A 23 -7.36 -11.37 0.01
C SER A 23 -7.48 -10.09 -0.82
N THR A 24 -7.85 -10.23 -2.08
CA THR A 24 -7.87 -9.12 -3.04
C THR A 24 -9.15 -9.04 -3.84
N ASP A 25 -9.50 -7.83 -4.25
CA ASP A 25 -10.46 -7.55 -5.29
C ASP A 25 -9.76 -7.09 -6.57
N LYS A 26 -10.46 -7.19 -7.70
CA LYS A 26 -9.97 -6.63 -8.97
C LYS A 26 -10.10 -5.11 -8.94
N LEU A 27 -9.13 -4.42 -9.55
CA LEU A 27 -9.27 -3.00 -9.83
C LEU A 27 -10.40 -2.76 -10.82
N THR A 28 -11.14 -1.68 -10.60
CA THR A 28 -12.11 -1.16 -11.56
C THR A 28 -11.42 -0.29 -12.62
N ASP A 29 -12.10 0.03 -13.72
CA ASP A 29 -11.56 0.95 -14.72
C ASP A 29 -11.28 2.34 -14.14
N GLN A 30 -12.11 2.78 -13.19
CA GLN A 30 -11.90 4.04 -12.48
C GLN A 30 -10.65 3.99 -11.60
N ASP A 31 -10.39 2.88 -10.91
CA ASP A 31 -9.15 2.70 -10.13
C ASP A 31 -7.91 2.75 -11.05
N LEU A 32 -7.98 2.10 -12.22
CA LEU A 32 -6.88 2.11 -13.20
C LEU A 32 -6.62 3.51 -13.76
N GLN A 33 -7.67 4.30 -13.99
CA GLN A 33 -7.54 5.68 -14.44
C GLN A 33 -6.95 6.58 -13.35
N ALA A 34 -7.36 6.39 -12.10
CA ALA A 34 -6.80 7.11 -10.95
C ALA A 34 -5.29 6.84 -10.80
N LEU A 35 -4.88 5.56 -10.79
CA LEU A 35 -3.46 5.17 -10.69
C LEU A 35 -2.61 5.76 -11.83
N ARG A 36 -3.13 5.77 -13.06
CA ARG A 36 -2.43 6.40 -14.20
C ARG A 36 -2.29 7.92 -14.04
N SER A 37 -3.28 8.56 -13.44
CA SER A 37 -3.24 10.00 -13.15
C SER A 37 -2.27 10.31 -12.00
N GLU A 38 -2.17 9.43 -11.00
CA GLU A 38 -1.21 9.57 -9.90
C GLU A 38 0.24 9.50 -10.39
N LEU A 39 0.55 8.71 -11.43
CA LEU A 39 1.90 8.65 -12.02
C LEU A 39 2.38 9.99 -12.61
N THR A 40 1.49 10.90 -12.97
CA THR A 40 1.84 12.22 -13.51
C THR A 40 1.68 13.35 -12.48
N ASP A 41 1.18 13.05 -11.28
CA ASP A 41 0.97 14.03 -10.23
C ASP A 41 2.28 14.25 -9.43
N PRO A 42 2.75 15.50 -9.28
CA PRO A 42 4.01 15.80 -8.60
C PRO A 42 4.03 15.38 -7.13
N ARG A 43 2.87 15.17 -6.49
CA ARG A 43 2.78 14.67 -5.10
C ARG A 43 3.24 13.22 -4.97
N PHE A 44 3.18 12.46 -6.06
CA PHE A 44 3.60 11.06 -6.12
C PHE A 44 4.88 10.86 -6.94
N ALA A 45 5.57 11.94 -7.32
CA ALA A 45 6.80 11.91 -8.13
C ALA A 45 8.04 11.51 -7.32
N THR A 46 7.94 10.42 -6.54
CA THR A 46 9.08 9.82 -5.83
C THR A 46 9.30 8.39 -6.32
N PRO A 47 10.54 7.86 -6.26
CA PRO A 47 10.81 6.48 -6.68
C PRO A 47 9.98 5.43 -5.93
N TYR A 48 9.63 5.71 -4.67
CA TYR A 48 8.78 4.85 -3.87
C TYR A 48 7.36 4.75 -4.45
N TRP A 49 6.71 5.89 -4.68
CA TRP A 49 5.34 5.92 -5.19
C TRP A 49 5.24 5.40 -6.62
N ASP A 50 6.19 5.76 -7.49
CA ASP A 50 6.23 5.24 -8.87
C ASP A 50 6.30 3.71 -8.89
N LYS A 51 7.18 3.11 -8.07
CA LYS A 51 7.29 1.65 -7.93
C LYS A 51 5.98 1.02 -7.46
N GLN A 52 5.37 1.56 -6.40
CA GLN A 52 4.15 0.99 -5.82
C GLN A 52 2.95 1.11 -6.78
N ILE A 53 2.76 2.28 -7.40
CA ILE A 53 1.66 2.51 -8.34
C ILE A 53 1.79 1.61 -9.58
N ARG A 54 3.00 1.48 -10.15
CA ARG A 54 3.26 0.55 -11.26
C ARG A 54 2.99 -0.90 -10.87
N LEU A 55 3.44 -1.32 -9.70
CA LEU A 55 3.16 -2.66 -9.20
C LEU A 55 1.65 -2.90 -9.08
N GLN A 56 0.88 -1.93 -8.58
CA GLN A 56 -0.58 -2.04 -8.48
C GLN A 56 -1.24 -2.17 -9.87
N LEU A 57 -0.77 -1.40 -10.85
CA LEU A 57 -1.23 -1.47 -12.25
C LEU A 57 -0.91 -2.82 -12.90
N ASP A 58 0.26 -3.41 -12.59
CA ASP A 58 0.66 -4.72 -13.08
C ASP A 58 -0.15 -5.85 -12.43
N LEU A 59 -0.34 -5.78 -11.10
CA LEU A 59 -1.13 -6.75 -10.34
C LEU A 59 -2.62 -6.72 -10.70
N LYS A 60 -3.15 -5.55 -11.06
CA LYS A 60 -4.59 -5.30 -11.31
C LYS A 60 -5.50 -5.73 -10.15
N LYS A 61 -4.96 -5.67 -8.93
CA LYS A 61 -5.62 -6.09 -7.69
C LYS A 61 -5.52 -4.98 -6.66
N LYS A 62 -6.50 -4.90 -5.76
CA LYS A 62 -6.48 -4.11 -4.53
C LYS A 62 -6.77 -4.99 -3.33
N ALA A 63 -6.24 -4.61 -2.16
CA ALA A 63 -6.55 -5.25 -0.90
C ALA A 63 -7.03 -4.21 0.10
N GLU A 64 -8.01 -4.62 0.90
CA GLU A 64 -8.52 -3.83 2.00
C GLU A 64 -7.69 -4.07 3.27
N GLN A 65 -7.67 -3.12 4.21
CA GLN A 65 -6.91 -3.29 5.45
C GLN A 65 -7.38 -4.51 6.27
N GLN A 66 -8.69 -4.80 6.24
CA GLN A 66 -9.26 -5.99 6.88
C GLN A 66 -8.81 -7.32 6.25
N ALA A 67 -8.13 -7.32 5.09
CA ALA A 67 -7.59 -8.55 4.50
C ALA A 67 -6.59 -9.25 5.43
N PHE A 68 -5.94 -8.51 6.33
CA PHE A 68 -5.11 -9.10 7.38
C PHE A 68 -5.92 -9.86 8.45
N ALA A 69 -7.17 -9.51 8.70
CA ALA A 69 -8.01 -10.22 9.66
C ALA A 69 -8.25 -11.68 9.24
N GLY A 70 -8.23 -11.96 7.93
CA GLY A 70 -8.26 -13.34 7.40
C GLY A 70 -7.05 -14.19 7.77
N LYS A 71 -5.96 -13.58 8.26
CA LYS A 71 -4.75 -14.26 8.75
C LYS A 71 -4.76 -14.47 10.28
N GLY A 72 -5.77 -13.97 10.98
CA GLY A 72 -5.87 -13.97 12.44
C GLY A 72 -5.98 -12.55 13.00
N LEU A 73 -6.77 -12.38 14.07
CA LEU A 73 -7.07 -11.07 14.67
C LEU A 73 -5.83 -10.34 15.21
N ASP A 74 -4.80 -11.08 15.60
CA ASP A 74 -3.54 -10.55 16.14
C ASP A 74 -2.41 -10.47 15.09
N TYR A 75 -2.67 -10.86 13.84
CA TYR A 75 -1.65 -10.88 12.79
C TYR A 75 -1.05 -9.48 12.55
N VAL A 76 -1.91 -8.46 12.53
CA VAL A 76 -1.50 -7.06 12.32
C VAL A 76 -0.52 -6.62 13.40
N THR A 77 -0.83 -6.88 14.67
CA THR A 77 -0.05 -6.39 15.82
C THR A 77 1.21 -7.22 16.07
N LYS A 78 1.19 -8.52 15.76
CA LYS A 78 2.33 -9.42 16.02
C LYS A 78 3.28 -9.59 14.84
N THR A 79 2.83 -9.38 13.61
CA THR A 79 3.63 -9.64 12.41
C THR A 79 3.79 -8.40 11.54
N TYR A 80 2.67 -7.88 11.00
CA TYR A 80 2.73 -6.83 9.98
C TYR A 80 3.32 -5.52 10.50
N LEU A 81 2.79 -4.99 11.62
CA LEU A 81 3.25 -3.71 12.18
C LEU A 81 4.72 -3.78 12.62
N PRO A 82 5.18 -4.76 13.42
CA PRO A 82 6.59 -4.84 13.80
C PRO A 82 7.54 -4.93 12.60
N GLN A 83 7.21 -5.77 11.61
CA GLN A 83 8.04 -5.93 10.42
C GLN A 83 8.13 -4.63 9.61
N ARG A 84 6.98 -4.01 9.32
CA ARG A 84 6.92 -2.77 8.54
C ARG A 84 7.61 -1.60 9.24
N LEU A 85 7.43 -1.45 10.55
CA LEU A 85 8.09 -0.40 11.32
C LEU A 85 9.61 -0.57 11.36
N SER A 86 10.11 -1.82 11.43
CA SER A 86 11.54 -2.13 11.34
C SER A 86 12.11 -1.80 9.95
N GLU A 87 11.39 -2.17 8.88
CA GLU A 87 11.78 -1.81 7.50
C GLU A 87 11.84 -0.29 7.27
N MET A 88 11.00 0.47 7.99
CA MET A 88 10.99 1.93 7.97
C MET A 88 12.03 2.58 8.91
N GLY A 89 12.79 1.77 9.66
CA GLY A 89 13.76 2.22 10.65
C GLY A 89 13.14 3.03 11.80
N ILE A 90 11.90 2.73 12.18
CA ILE A 90 11.20 3.41 13.29
C ILE A 90 11.51 2.74 14.63
N ILE A 91 11.64 1.41 14.62
CA ILE A 91 12.00 0.58 15.78
C ILE A 91 13.25 -0.24 15.47
#